data_AF-Q2QBZ4-F1
#
_entry.id   AF-Q2QBZ4-F1
#
_cell.length_a   1.000
_cell.length_b   1.000
_cell.length_c   1.000
_cell.angle_alpha   90.00
_cell.angle_beta   90.00
_cell.angle_gamma   90.00
#
_symmetry.space_group_name_H-M   'P 1'
#
loop_
_entity.id
_entity.type
_entity.pdbx_description
1 polymer ?
#
loop_
_entity_poly.entity_id
_entity_poly.type
_entity_poly.pdbx_seq_one_letter_code
_entity_poly.pdbx_strand_id
1 'polypeptide(L)'
;QGEVGEGGGAAGDLYIDVRIKPDKQYTRNGDDLHCWIQVPMSWAVLGHDLAIDTFDGKRNVTIPTKLRPEQTVEIKNLGMTKLNDKDQRGNLIVHINVQI
;
A
#
# COMPACT_ATOMS: atom_id res chain seq x y z
N GLN A 1 -3.58 -24.01 -18.07
CA GLN A 1 -4.07 -25.05 -18.99
C GLN A 1 -3.82 -26.38 -18.28
N GLY A 2 -4.85 -27.00 -17.70
CA GLY A 2 -4.72 -28.29 -17.02
C GLY A 2 -4.60 -29.42 -18.04
N GLU A 3 -3.80 -30.44 -17.72
CA GLU A 3 -3.66 -31.60 -18.59
C GLU A 3 -4.94 -32.46 -18.61
N VAL A 4 -5.14 -33.17 -19.72
CA VAL A 4 -6.33 -34.02 -19.96
C VAL A 4 -6.20 -35.29 -19.11
N GLY A 5 -7.23 -35.63 -18.33
CA GLY A 5 -7.23 -36.87 -17.54
C GLY A 5 -7.21 -38.11 -18.42
N GLU A 6 -6.48 -39.15 -18.01
CA GLU A 6 -6.49 -40.46 -18.66
C GLU A 6 -7.93 -40.99 -18.78
N GLY A 7 -8.37 -41.26 -20.02
CA GLY A 7 -9.70 -41.83 -20.30
C GLY A 7 -10.75 -40.89 -20.92
N GLY A 8 -10.41 -39.64 -21.26
CA GLY A 8 -11.34 -38.74 -21.98
C GLY A 8 -12.35 -37.99 -21.10
N GLY A 9 -12.08 -37.89 -19.80
CA GLY A 9 -12.83 -37.02 -18.89
C GLY A 9 -12.52 -35.53 -19.12
N ALA A 10 -13.43 -34.64 -18.70
CA ALA A 10 -13.27 -33.19 -18.82
C ALA A 10 -11.97 -32.71 -18.16
N ALA A 11 -11.32 -31.70 -18.76
CA ALA A 11 -10.09 -31.11 -18.23
C ALA A 11 -10.30 -30.65 -16.78
N GLY A 12 -9.37 -31.00 -15.90
CA GLY A 12 -9.41 -30.55 -14.50
C GLY A 12 -9.18 -29.04 -14.37
N ASP A 13 -9.64 -28.46 -13.26
CA ASP A 13 -9.44 -27.05 -12.97
C ASP A 13 -7.98 -26.76 -12.55
N LEU A 14 -7.40 -25.69 -13.09
CA LEU A 14 -6.09 -25.20 -12.67
C LEU A 14 -6.26 -24.14 -11.58
N TYR A 15 -5.84 -24.47 -10.36
CA TYR A 15 -5.79 -23.52 -9.25
C TYR A 15 -4.43 -22.84 -9.18
N ILE A 16 -4.40 -21.51 -9.16
CA ILE A 16 -3.17 -20.71 -9.03
C ILE A 16 -3.24 -19.93 -7.70
N ASP A 17 -2.35 -20.27 -6.77
CA ASP A 17 -2.14 -19.50 -5.54
C ASP A 17 -1.08 -18.41 -5.80
N VAL A 18 -1.49 -17.15 -5.76
CA VAL A 18 -0.60 -15.99 -5.98
C VAL A 18 -0.14 -15.45 -4.65
N ARG A 19 1.16 -15.62 -4.37
CA ARG A 19 1.79 -15.08 -3.16
C ARG A 19 2.50 -13.77 -3.46
N ILE A 20 2.12 -12.72 -2.74
CA ILE A 20 2.75 -11.40 -2.84
C ILE A 20 4.03 -11.41 -2.01
N LYS A 21 5.17 -11.04 -2.61
CA LYS A 21 6.41 -10.87 -1.86
C LYS A 21 6.33 -9.63 -0.97
N PRO A 22 6.77 -9.70 0.29
CA PRO A 22 6.81 -8.53 1.15
C PRO A 22 7.74 -7.47 0.57
N ASP A 23 7.26 -6.23 0.51
CA ASP A 23 8.07 -5.07 0.15
C ASP A 23 8.70 -4.46 1.42
N LYS A 24 9.82 -3.74 1.26
CA LYS A 24 10.54 -3.14 2.39
C LYS A 24 9.88 -1.87 2.92
N GLN A 25 9.11 -1.17 2.08
CA GLN A 25 8.52 0.13 2.40
C GLN A 25 7.00 0.05 2.52
N TYR A 26 6.37 -0.86 1.78
CA TYR A 26 4.93 -0.96 1.68
C TYR A 26 4.38 -2.29 2.20
N THR A 27 3.32 -2.21 2.99
CA THR A 27 2.52 -3.36 3.42
C THR A 27 1.10 -3.20 2.88
N ARG A 28 0.61 -4.23 2.19
CA ARG A 28 -0.76 -4.25 1.66
C ARG A 28 -1.72 -4.78 2.73
N ASN A 29 -2.80 -4.05 2.99
CA ASN A 29 -3.92 -4.48 3.82
C ASN A 29 -5.23 -4.35 3.02
N GLY A 30 -5.74 -5.46 2.52
CA GLY A 30 -6.90 -5.44 1.61
C GLY A 30 -6.59 -4.69 0.32
N ASP A 31 -7.27 -3.57 0.10
CA ASP A 31 -7.05 -2.68 -1.05
C ASP A 31 -6.15 -1.49 -0.72
N ASP A 32 -5.86 -1.26 0.56
CA ASP A 32 -5.04 -0.14 1.01
C ASP A 32 -3.56 -0.53 1.12
N LEU A 33 -2.71 0.46 0.92
CA LEU A 33 -1.26 0.34 1.15
C LEU A 33 -0.90 1.12 2.41
N HIS A 34 -0.02 0.55 3.22
CA HIS A 34 0.54 1.18 4.41
C HIS A 34 2.04 1.35 4.24
N CYS A 35 2.57 2.52 4.60
CA CYS A 35 4.00 2.74 4.73
C CYS A 35 4.30 3.46 6.05
N TRP A 36 5.52 3.31 6.55
CA TRP A 36 5.98 3.96 7.77
C TRP A 36 7.13 4.91 7.44
N ILE A 37 6.96 6.18 7.79
CA ILE A 37 8.00 7.18 7.66
C ILE A 37 8.50 7.59 9.04
N GLN A 38 9.82 7.66 9.19
CA GLN A 38 10.46 8.18 10.38
C GLN A 38 10.79 9.65 10.17
N VAL A 39 10.30 10.51 11.06
CA VAL A 39 10.52 11.96 10.96
C VAL A 39 11.13 12.50 12.25
N PRO A 40 12.01 13.51 12.17
CA PRO A 40 12.56 14.15 13.36
C PRO A 40 11.46 14.93 14.09
N MET A 41 11.59 15.07 15.42
CA MET A 41 10.65 15.83 16.24
C MET A 41 10.47 17.29 15.77
N SER A 42 11.49 17.90 15.16
CA SER A 42 11.39 19.25 14.60
C SER A 42 10.29 19.38 13.54
N TRP A 43 10.13 18.38 12.66
CA TRP A 43 9.09 18.37 11.62
C TRP A 43 7.70 18.13 12.20
N ALA A 44 7.59 17.31 13.26
CA ALA A 44 6.33 17.08 13.95
C ALA A 44 5.77 18.35 14.63
N VAL A 45 6.66 19.23 15.08
CA VAL A 45 6.29 20.50 15.73
C VAL A 45 5.99 21.59 14.70
N LEU A 46 6.85 21.76 13.70
CA LEU A 46 6.78 22.87 12.73
C LEU A 46 5.90 22.59 11.52
N GLY A 47 5.61 21.31 11.23
CA GLY A 47 5.04 20.89 9.95
C GLY A 47 6.11 20.86 8.86
N HIS A 48 5.94 19.98 7.89
CA HIS A 48 6.89 19.82 6.79
C HIS A 48 6.22 19.20 5.57
N ASP A 49 6.58 19.66 4.37
CA ASP A 49 6.17 19.02 3.13
C ASP A 49 7.29 18.10 2.65
N LEU A 50 7.00 16.82 2.46
CA LEU A 50 7.96 15.85 1.95
C LEU A 50 7.42 15.12 0.73
N ALA A 51 8.32 14.74 -0.19
CA ALA A 51 7.97 13.90 -1.32
C ALA A 51 8.23 12.44 -0.96
N ILE A 52 7.21 11.57 -1.11
CA ILE A 52 7.36 10.12 -1.03
C ILE A 52 7.35 9.51 -2.43
N ASP A 53 8.15 8.47 -2.64
CA ASP A 53 8.11 7.65 -3.85
C ASP A 53 6.99 6.62 -3.73
N THR A 54 5.91 6.76 -4.50
CA THR A 54 4.83 5.76 -4.58
C THR A 54 4.93 4.93 -5.85
N PHE A 55 4.10 3.88 -5.96
CA PHE A 55 4.02 3.06 -7.17
C PHE A 55 3.57 3.85 -8.42
N ASP A 56 2.96 5.02 -8.25
CA ASP A 56 2.52 5.92 -9.33
C ASP A 56 3.49 7.09 -9.54
N GLY A 57 4.65 7.08 -8.87
CA GLY A 57 5.64 8.14 -8.89
C GLY A 57 5.66 8.98 -7.62
N LYS A 58 6.34 10.14 -7.68
CA LYS A 58 6.52 11.00 -6.51
C LYS A 58 5.24 11.74 -6.14
N ARG A 59 4.92 11.74 -4.85
CA ARG A 59 3.77 12.45 -4.29
C ARG A 59 4.19 13.28 -3.09
N ASN A 60 3.72 14.52 -3.03
CA ASN A 60 3.93 15.38 -1.89
C ASN A 60 2.94 15.03 -0.78
N VAL A 61 3.46 14.90 0.44
CA VAL A 61 2.72 14.66 1.66
C VAL A 61 3.02 15.81 2.60
N THR A 62 1.97 16.52 2.99
CA THR A 62 2.06 17.56 4.00
C THR A 62 1.90 16.93 5.37
N ILE A 63 2.95 17.08 6.17
CA ILE A 63 2.92 16.76 7.59
C ILE A 63 2.27 17.93 8.34
N PRO A 64 1.13 17.71 9.02
CA PRO A 64 0.50 18.76 9.81
C PRO A 64 1.36 19.13 11.03
N THR A 65 1.22 20.37 11.50
CA THR A 65 1.80 20.78 12.77
C THR A 65 1.10 20.09 13.94
N LYS A 66 1.85 19.81 15.03
CA LYS A 66 1.34 19.13 16.24
C LYS A 66 0.95 17.66 15.99
N LEU A 67 1.81 16.92 15.29
CA LEU A 67 1.66 15.48 15.14
C LEU A 67 1.67 14.75 16.48
N ARG A 68 0.75 13.79 16.63
CA ARG A 68 0.80 12.82 17.73
C ARG A 68 1.62 11.60 17.29
N PRO A 69 2.24 10.87 18.24
CA PRO A 69 2.79 9.54 17.95
C PRO A 69 1.71 8.66 17.30
N GLU A 70 2.10 7.88 16.29
CA GLU A 70 1.21 6.96 15.53
C GLU A 70 0.12 7.64 14.69
N GLN A 71 0.23 8.94 14.43
CA GLN A 71 -0.70 9.60 13.53
C GLN A 71 -0.51 9.12 12.08
N THR A 72 -1.64 8.90 11.40
CA THR A 72 -1.69 8.50 10.00
C THR A 72 -2.13 9.65 9.10
N VAL A 73 -1.53 9.75 7.92
CA VAL A 73 -1.97 10.61 6.83
C VAL A 73 -2.47 9.73 5.68
N GLU A 74 -3.68 10.00 5.23
CA GLU A 74 -4.30 9.25 4.13
C GLU A 74 -4.15 10.02 2.81
N ILE A 75 -3.68 9.32 1.78
CA ILE A 75 -3.67 9.81 0.40
C ILE A 75 -4.61 8.95 -0.44
N LYS A 76 -5.66 9.59 -0.95
CA LYS A 76 -6.75 8.90 -1.66
C LYS A 76 -6.28 8.35 -3.00
N ASN A 77 -6.83 7.19 -3.39
CA ASN A 77 -6.64 6.55 -4.70
C ASN A 77 -5.19 6.15 -5.04
N LEU A 78 -4.32 6.01 -4.04
CA LEU A 78 -2.92 5.56 -4.20
C LEU A 78 -2.65 4.17 -3.62
N GLY A 79 -3.69 3.44 -3.21
CA GLY A 79 -3.61 2.04 -2.83
C GLY A 79 -3.60 1.10 -4.02
N MET A 80 -4.00 -0.15 -3.80
CA MET A 80 -4.13 -1.16 -4.85
C MET A 80 -5.46 -1.02 -5.60
N THR A 81 -5.45 -1.41 -6.88
CA THR A 81 -6.66 -1.56 -7.67
C THR A 81 -7.53 -2.66 -7.08
N LYS A 82 -8.82 -2.38 -6.91
CA LYS A 82 -9.77 -3.36 -6.38
C LYS A 82 -9.97 -4.49 -7.37
N LEU A 83 -10.07 -5.73 -6.88
CA LEU A 83 -10.22 -6.89 -7.74
C LEU A 83 -11.52 -6.86 -8.56
N ASN A 84 -12.60 -6.34 -7.97
CA ASN A 84 -13.94 -6.30 -8.56
C ASN A 84 -14.18 -5.07 -9.44
N ASP A 85 -13.36 -4.02 -9.30
CA ASP A 85 -13.55 -2.76 -10.02
C ASP A 85 -12.18 -2.17 -10.38
N LYS A 86 -11.85 -2.22 -11.66
CA LYS A 86 -10.54 -1.80 -12.18
C LYS A 86 -10.34 -0.28 -12.12
N ASP A 87 -11.43 0.48 -12.03
CA ASP A 87 -11.39 1.94 -12.00
C ASP A 87 -11.29 2.48 -10.57
N GLN A 88 -11.50 1.63 -9.56
CA GLN A 88 -11.37 1.98 -8.16
C GLN A 88 -10.05 1.50 -7.56
N ARG A 89 -9.44 2.36 -6.76
CA ARG A 89 -8.25 2.05 -5.97
C ARG A 89 -8.52 2.28 -4.49
N GLY A 90 -7.83 1.53 -3.63
CA GLY A 90 -7.71 1.88 -2.22
C GLY A 90 -6.86 3.12 -2.01
N ASN A 91 -6.52 3.36 -0.75
CA ASN A 91 -5.78 4.52 -0.30
C ASN A 91 -4.36 4.15 0.15
N LEU A 92 -3.48 5.15 0.16
CA LEU A 92 -2.16 5.03 0.78
C LEU A 92 -2.22 5.66 2.17
N ILE A 93 -1.99 4.84 3.20
CA ILE A 93 -1.96 5.23 4.60
C ILE A 93 -0.50 5.37 5.03
N VAL A 94 -0.07 6.61 5.22
CA VAL A 94 1.28 6.96 5.68
C VAL A 94 1.28 7.06 7.20
N HIS A 95 1.89 6.09 7.86
CA HIS A 95 2.11 6.09 9.30
C HIS A 95 3.33 6.93 9.63
N ILE A 96 3.16 7.94 10.48
CA ILE A 96 4.24 8.84 10.86
C ILE A 96 4.77 8.43 12.23
N ASN A 97 6.03 8.02 12.28
CA ASN A 97 6.73 7.70 13.52
C ASN A 97 7.73 8.81 13.84
N VAL A 98 7.55 9.46 14.99
CA VAL A 98 8.41 10.56 15.41
C VAL A 98 9.61 9.98 16.15
N GLN A 99 10.82 10.24 15.64
CA GLN A 99 12.05 9.92 16.36
C GLN A 99 12.28 10.98 17.45
N ILE A 100 12.45 10.50 18.68
CA ILE A 100 12.71 11.28 19.89
C ILE A 100 14.21 11.29 20.16
#